data_AF-S4PCN4-F1
#
_entry.id   AF-S4PCN4-F1
#
_cell.length_a   1.000
_cell.length_b   1.000
_cell.length_c   1.000
_cell.angle_alpha   90.00
_cell.angle_beta   90.00
_cell.angle_gamma   90.00
#
_symmetry.space_group_name_H-M   'P 1'
#
loop_
_entity.id
_entity.type
_entity.pdbx_description
1 polymer ?
#
loop_
_entity_poly.entity_id
_entity_poly.type
_entity_poly.pdbx_seq_one_letter_code
_entity_poly.pdbx_strand_id
1 'polypeptide(L)' 'MQRLEKIMIRKDDGIKLVPELYSVPGDRADQEKLEPGSQERIPLGRCPFIWGQSLYILGKLLQEGFLAVGEL' A
#
# COMPACT_ATOMS: atom_id res chain seq x y z
N MET A 1 -1.02 -6.85 -8.67
CA MET A 1 -0.88 -6.50 -7.23
C MET A 1 0.47 -6.84 -6.57
N GLN A 2 1.36 -7.64 -7.18
CA GLN A 2 2.59 -8.14 -6.53
C GLN A 2 3.53 -7.06 -5.95
N ARG A 3 3.60 -5.86 -6.54
CA ARG A 3 4.44 -4.76 -6.01
C ARG A 3 3.87 -4.15 -4.73
N LEU A 4 2.54 -4.01 -4.64
CA LEU A 4 1.87 -3.44 -3.47
C LEU A 4 2.02 -4.36 -2.26
N GLU A 5 1.95 -5.67 -2.45
CA GLU A 5 2.07 -6.65 -1.36
C GLU A 5 3.44 -6.66 -0.67
N LYS A 6 4.48 -6.14 -1.34
CA LYS A 6 5.83 -6.02 -0.78
C LYS A 6 5.94 -4.87 0.22
N ILE A 7 5.10 -3.86 0.09
CA ILE A 7 5.16 -2.64 0.90
C ILE A 7 4.05 -2.57 1.97
N MET A 8 3.04 -3.43 1.89
CA MET A 8 1.99 -3.52 2.91
C MET A 8 2.53 -3.94 4.27
N ILE A 9 1.91 -3.42 5.32
CA ILE A 9 2.18 -3.82 6.70
C ILE A 9 1.55 -5.19 6.95
N ARG A 10 2.29 -6.10 7.57
CA ARG A 10 1.80 -7.41 8.00
C ARG A 10 1.58 -7.39 9.49
N LYS A 11 0.36 -7.71 9.93
CA LYS A 11 0.08 -8.01 11.33
C LYS A 11 0.49 -9.44 11.68
N ASP A 12 0.61 -9.72 12.99
CA ASP A 12 0.99 -11.02 13.52
C ASP A 12 -0.01 -12.13 13.14
N ASP A 13 -1.25 -11.76 12.86
CA ASP A 13 -2.33 -12.64 12.36
C ASP A 13 -2.23 -12.93 10.85
N GLY A 14 -1.20 -12.40 10.16
CA GLY A 14 -1.00 -12.56 8.73
C GLY A 14 -1.81 -11.60 7.85
N ILE A 15 -2.62 -10.72 8.43
CA ILE A 15 -3.43 -9.75 7.68
C ILE A 15 -2.53 -8.66 7.08
N LYS A 16 -2.71 -8.40 5.78
CA LYS A 16 -2.05 -7.31 5.05
C LYS A 16 -2.87 -6.03 5.16
N LEU A 17 -2.24 -4.97 5.67
CA LEU A 17 -2.85 -3.66 5.86
C LEU A 17 -2.27 -2.62 4.90
N VAL A 18 -3.16 -1.82 4.35
CA VAL A 18 -2.84 -0.65 3.54
C VAL A 18 -2.80 0.60 4.44
N PRO A 19 -1.65 1.27 4.60
CA PRO A 19 -1.57 2.53 5.33
C PRO A 19 -2.12 3.69 4.50
N GLU A 20 -2.42 4.81 5.17
CA GLU A 20 -2.92 6.03 4.53
C GLU A 20 -1.91 6.66 3.58
N LEU A 21 -0.63 6.73 3.98
CA LEU A 21 0.43 7.24 3.14
C LEU A 21 1.78 6.60 3.46
N TYR A 22 2.73 6.79 2.55
CA TYR A 22 4.13 6.45 2.76
C TYR A 22 4.97 7.72 2.64
N SER A 23 5.84 7.95 3.60
CA SER A 23 6.76 9.09 3.65
C SER A 23 8.21 8.65 3.53
N VAL A 24 9.08 9.59 3.17
CA VAL A 24 10.53 9.42 3.20
C VAL A 24 11.05 9.95 4.54
N PRO A 25 12.07 9.31 5.15
CA PRO A 25 12.73 9.86 6.33
C PRO A 25 13.17 11.31 6.08
N GLY A 26 12.93 12.20 7.03
CA GLY A 26 13.20 13.64 6.85
C GLY A 26 14.67 13.94 6.56
N ASP A 27 15.57 13.16 7.15
CA ASP A 27 17.03 13.21 6.94
C ASP A 27 17.48 12.73 5.54
N ARG A 28 16.58 12.08 4.79
CA ARG A 28 16.88 11.52 3.46
C ARG A 28 16.07 12.15 2.33
N ALA A 29 15.31 13.19 2.63
CA ALA A 29 14.48 13.90 1.64
C ALA A 29 15.32 14.47 0.48
N ASP A 30 16.50 15.02 0.78
CA ASP A 30 17.41 15.56 -0.24
C ASP A 30 17.94 14.45 -1.17
N GLN A 31 18.22 13.26 -0.63
CA GLN A 31 18.69 12.12 -1.43
C GLN A 31 17.59 11.58 -2.35
N GLU A 32 16.35 11.48 -1.87
CA GLU A 32 15.19 11.14 -2.70
C GLU A 32 14.96 12.17 -3.82
N LYS A 33 15.18 13.47 -3.52
CA LYS A 33 15.03 14.53 -4.51
C LYS A 33 16.04 14.43 -5.64
N LEU A 34 17.27 13.99 -5.33
CA LEU A 34 18.32 13.75 -6.31
C LEU A 34 18.09 12.46 -7.11
N GLU A 35 17.69 11.38 -6.43
CA GLU A 35 17.43 10.08 -7.04
C GLU A 35 16.07 9.51 -6.58
N PRO A 36 14.99 9.74 -7.35
CA PRO A 36 13.64 9.30 -6.99
C PRO A 36 13.52 7.78 -6.85
N GLY A 37 12.90 7.33 -5.77
CA GLY A 37 12.68 5.93 -5.43
C GLY A 37 13.86 5.25 -4.72
N SER A 38 14.95 5.99 -4.42
CA SER A 38 16.13 5.46 -3.73
C SER A 38 15.89 5.22 -2.24
N GLN A 39 14.98 5.98 -1.62
CA GLN A 39 14.82 5.97 -0.17
C GLN A 39 13.73 5.01 0.30
N GLU A 40 13.97 4.38 1.44
CA GLU A 40 12.97 3.55 2.10
C GLU A 40 11.73 4.36 2.48
N ARG A 41 10.56 3.73 2.33
CA ARG A 41 9.26 4.33 2.59
C ARG A 41 8.73 3.92 3.94
N ILE A 42 8.47 4.89 4.80
CA ILE A 42 7.89 4.68 6.12
C ILE A 42 6.37 4.87 6.02
N PRO A 43 5.56 3.88 6.43
CA PRO A 43 4.11 4.05 6.48
C PRO A 43 3.74 5.04 7.58
N LEU A 44 2.89 6.02 7.26
CA LEU A 44 2.38 7.02 8.20
C LEU A 44 0.85 7.15 8.09
N GLY A 45 0.27 7.83 9.07
CA GLY A 45 -1.16 8.08 9.14
C GLY A 45 -1.95 6.87 9.65
N ARG A 46 -3.21 6.76 9.24
CA ARG A 46 -4.11 5.70 9.69
C ARG A 46 -3.75 4.36 9.05
N CYS A 47 -3.74 3.30 9.86
CA CYS A 47 -3.51 1.93 9.39
C CYS A 47 -4.46 0.96 10.13
N PRO A 48 -5.42 0.31 9.44
CA PRO A 48 -5.68 0.41 7.99
C PRO A 48 -6.34 1.74 7.61
N PHE A 49 -6.00 2.25 6.44
CA PHE A 49 -6.78 3.29 5.77
C PHE A 49 -7.96 2.62 5.07
N ILE A 50 -9.15 2.74 5.65
CA ILE A 50 -10.34 1.96 5.23
C ILE A 50 -10.64 2.09 3.73
N TRP A 51 -10.53 3.29 3.16
CA TRP A 51 -10.72 3.49 1.72
C TRP A 51 -9.70 2.71 0.88
N GLY A 52 -8.41 2.84 1.20
CA GLY A 52 -7.34 2.10 0.53
C GLY A 52 -7.45 0.59 0.73
N GLN A 53 -7.87 0.15 1.92
CA GLN A 53 -8.08 -1.26 2.25
C GLN A 53 -9.26 -1.85 1.45
N SER A 54 -10.39 -1.14 1.36
CA SER A 54 -11.55 -1.57 0.58
C SER A 54 -11.21 -1.66 -0.91
N LEU A 55 -10.52 -0.66 -1.46
CA LEU A 55 -10.07 -0.70 -2.86
C LEU A 55 -9.08 -1.84 -3.13
N TYR A 56 -8.20 -2.14 -2.17
CA TYR A 56 -7.31 -3.29 -2.26
C TYR A 56 -8.08 -4.61 -2.31
N ILE A 57 -9.08 -4.79 -1.42
CA ILE A 57 -9.92 -5.99 -1.42
C ILE A 57 -10.70 -6.12 -2.73
N LEU A 58 -11.34 -5.05 -3.19
CA LEU A 58 -12.08 -5.05 -4.46
C LEU A 58 -11.17 -5.39 -5.64
N GLY A 59 -9.99 -4.78 -5.73
CA GLY A 59 -9.02 -5.09 -6.77
C GLY A 59 -8.50 -6.53 -6.71
N LYS A 60 -8.40 -7.13 -5.51
CA LYS A 60 -8.05 -8.55 -5.34
C LYS A 60 -9.16 -9.45 -5.85
N LEU A 61 -10.41 -9.17 -5.49
CA LEU A 61 -11.58 -9.93 -5.95
C LEU A 61 -11.73 -9.88 -7.48
N LEU A 62 -11.53 -8.69 -8.07
CA LEU A 62 -11.50 -8.53 -9.53
C LEU A 62 -10.36 -9.33 -10.17
N GLN A 63 -9.15 -9.27 -9.61
CA GLN A 63 -7.99 -10.00 -10.15
C GLN A 63 -8.17 -11.52 -10.09
N GLU A 64 -8.81 -12.03 -9.03
CA GLU A 64 -9.05 -13.45 -8.82
C GLU A 64 -10.31 -13.95 -9.57
N GLY A 65 -11.04 -13.05 -10.24
CA GLY A 65 -12.24 -13.38 -11.00
C GLY A 65 -13.48 -13.66 -10.15
N PHE A 66 -13.42 -13.34 -8.85
CA PHE A 66 -14.57 -13.43 -7.94
C PHE A 66 -15.56 -12.27 -8.11
N LEU A 67 -15.16 -11.22 -8.84
CA LEU A 67 -16.03 -10.10 -9.19
C LEU A 67 -15.91 -9.85 -10.70
N ALA A 68 -17.03 -9.76 -11.41
CA ALA A 68 -17.04 -9.35 -12.81
C ALA A 68 -16.94 -7.82 -12.90
N VAL A 69 -16.30 -7.31 -13.96
CA VAL A 69 -16.12 -5.86 -14.17
C VAL A 69 -17.46 -5.11 -14.26
N GLY A 70 -18.55 -5.79 -14.63
CA GLY A 70 -19.90 -5.22 -14.70
C GLY A 70 -20.68 -5.18 -13.37
N GLU A 71 -20.09 -5.66 -12.27
CA GLU A 71 -20.71 -5.67 -10.93
C GLU A 71 -20.13 -4.56 -10.01
N LEU A 72 -19.41 -3.60 -10.59
CA LEU A 72 -18.83 -2.43 -9.94
C LEU A 72 -19.75 -1.21 -10.08
#